data_AF-A0A9E1UQ42-F1
#
_entry.id   AF-A0A9E1UQ42-F1
#
_cell.length_a   1.000
_cell.length_b   1.000
_cell.length_c   1.000
_cell.angle_alpha   90.00
_cell.angle_beta   90.00
_cell.angle_gamma   90.00
#
_symmetry.space_group_name_H-M   'P 1'
#
loop_
_entity.id
_entity.type
_entity.pdbx_description
1 polymer ?
#
loop_
_entity_poly.entity_id
_entity_poly.type
_entity_poly.pdbx_seq_one_letter_code
_entity_poly.pdbx_strand_id
1 'polypeptide(L)'
;RNRARTYFYWAWDAVGIGQTLQRSRWADPGERKVAVIHWATDLRIEDPRAVAFGANQKNVAWFVYVDGKPVADWHNSSGTPPNPYTGPVVELAAGFHLLEYIVVQQHDEPIPQIFWRDRGSKEASPVPTELQHSVRLPTTVLVERQNGEAGGFTFARAEQRLRAYGQDQFLDALLGAPKVSGKVLEAAQWASKSPDGREVFVPIPALPPIRVPFGEETLLFPSRHVWLPPTTFEVDVRIQEAQAVLSSGQPFEAKVNLDRLDHISSEIASRLRLHWLLRDAKGSTLRSGEVVCKADRKGAETALSIAIEATARSLELRVMLDGHEVARRRTLRILRPADSLVGLRAVGRSLFVDRERALLVCNPLAALRPLPPTGRKGTPHLVILDDFWATVSGPEADVRPETVLGEQLPYAVSRLAVPRGRAAGAAGDLRKFGLLPALAERRADATLFALGWEDLQVGASARDLCRHLLFLVQAAHAHGTRPYLMALPSLPDAAPATTREAALLVKGLGFQLGVPVVDAFSAERRGTFDSGLFSQYFTAAQGAVTLSTPNNAGRQRLCELVRQVLRP
;
A
#
# COMPACT_ATOMS: atom_id res chain seq x y z
N ARG A 1 0.89 6.04 -48.33
CA ARG A 1 -0.17 5.63 -47.38
C ARG A 1 0.40 4.54 -46.49
N ASN A 2 0.50 4.76 -45.17
CA ASN A 2 1.04 3.77 -44.22
C ASN A 2 0.28 2.44 -44.37
N ARG A 3 0.99 1.38 -44.75
CA ARG A 3 0.42 0.03 -44.97
C ARG A 3 0.36 -0.80 -43.68
N ALA A 4 0.90 -0.28 -42.59
CA ALA A 4 0.79 -0.86 -41.27
C ALA A 4 0.18 0.15 -40.29
N ARG A 5 -0.53 -0.36 -39.28
CA ARG A 5 -1.04 0.44 -38.16
C ARG A 5 -0.11 0.29 -36.98
N THR A 6 0.26 1.41 -36.38
CA THR A 6 1.05 1.46 -35.14
C THR A 6 0.20 2.12 -34.05
N TYR A 7 -0.03 1.39 -32.98
CA TYR A 7 -0.67 1.91 -31.78
C TYR A 7 0.43 2.21 -30.74
N PHE A 8 0.36 3.40 -30.16
CA PHE A 8 1.23 3.82 -29.06
C PHE A 8 0.43 3.83 -27.77
N TYR A 9 0.83 3.01 -26.81
CA TYR A 9 0.28 3.03 -25.46
C TYR A 9 1.37 3.47 -24.50
N TRP A 10 1.14 4.58 -23.81
CA TRP A 10 1.97 4.99 -22.69
C TRP A 10 1.42 4.34 -21.44
N ALA A 11 2.15 3.34 -20.92
CA ALA A 11 1.82 2.74 -19.64
C ALA A 11 2.78 3.31 -18.59
N TRP A 12 2.22 3.86 -17.53
CA TRP A 12 2.99 4.18 -16.34
C TRP A 12 3.21 2.85 -15.61
N ASP A 13 4.47 2.43 -15.56
CA ASP A 13 5.00 1.34 -14.73
C ASP A 13 4.68 -0.11 -15.17
N ALA A 14 5.44 -0.63 -16.14
CA ALA A 14 5.55 -2.08 -16.41
C ALA A 14 6.69 -2.68 -15.56
N VAL A 15 6.51 -2.76 -14.24
CA VAL A 15 7.46 -3.43 -13.34
C VAL A 15 7.43 -4.93 -13.60
N GLY A 16 8.20 -5.42 -14.57
CA GLY A 16 8.50 -6.86 -14.61
C GLY A 16 8.68 -7.50 -15.97
N ILE A 17 9.11 -6.82 -17.02
CA ILE A 17 9.51 -7.53 -18.23
C ILE A 17 11.04 -7.56 -18.34
N GLY A 18 11.62 -8.72 -17.98
CA GLY A 18 12.96 -9.12 -18.42
C GLY A 18 14.13 -9.05 -17.44
N GLN A 19 13.96 -8.67 -16.16
CA GLN A 19 15.10 -8.64 -15.22
C GLN A 19 15.04 -9.70 -14.11
N THR A 20 16.13 -10.46 -13.99
CA THR A 20 16.55 -11.12 -12.75
C THR A 20 16.94 -10.03 -11.74
N LEU A 21 16.13 -9.87 -10.70
CA LEU A 21 16.29 -8.83 -9.67
C LEU A 21 17.61 -9.01 -8.89
N GLN A 22 18.62 -8.14 -9.10
CA GLN A 22 19.77 -8.01 -8.20
C GLN A 22 19.46 -7.02 -7.06
N ARG A 23 19.58 -7.51 -5.83
CA ARG A 23 19.10 -6.90 -4.57
C ARG A 23 19.84 -5.65 -4.06
N SER A 24 20.93 -5.18 -4.68
CA SER A 24 21.85 -4.24 -4.03
C SER A 24 21.69 -2.76 -4.41
N ARG A 25 20.75 -2.38 -5.30
CA ARG A 25 20.54 -0.97 -5.68
C ARG A 25 19.05 -0.62 -5.78
N TRP A 26 18.40 -0.48 -4.63
CA TRP A 26 17.08 0.16 -4.50
C TRP A 26 17.23 1.58 -3.95
N ALA A 27 17.91 2.43 -4.71
CA ALA A 27 17.60 3.86 -4.70
C ALA A 27 16.58 4.06 -5.84
N ASP A 28 15.38 4.51 -5.45
CA ASP A 28 14.32 5.11 -6.28
C ASP A 28 14.37 4.83 -7.80
N PRO A 29 13.51 3.95 -8.37
CA PRO A 29 13.31 3.98 -9.81
C PRO A 29 12.48 5.23 -10.11
N GLY A 30 13.15 6.37 -10.28
CA GLY A 30 12.54 7.57 -10.84
C GLY A 30 11.75 7.22 -12.10
N GLU A 31 10.60 7.89 -12.29
CA GLU A 31 9.65 7.79 -13.40
C GLU A 31 10.14 6.97 -14.63
N ARG A 32 9.95 5.64 -14.61
CA ARG A 32 10.24 4.79 -15.76
C ARG A 32 9.04 4.76 -16.69
N LYS A 33 9.06 5.61 -17.72
CA LYS A 33 8.06 5.59 -18.80
C LYS A 33 8.30 4.36 -19.67
N VAL A 34 7.29 3.50 -19.79
CA VAL A 34 7.31 2.33 -20.68
C VAL A 34 6.28 2.57 -21.79
N ALA A 35 6.71 2.39 -23.04
CA ALA A 35 5.83 2.45 -24.20
C ALA A 35 5.57 1.02 -24.70
N VAL A 36 4.28 0.70 -24.89
CA VAL A 36 3.88 -0.50 -25.64
C VAL A 36 3.54 -0.06 -27.05
N ILE A 37 4.26 -0.63 -28.02
CA ILE A 37 4.04 -0.41 -29.45
C ILE A 37 3.42 -1.67 -30.00
N HIS A 38 2.23 -1.54 -30.60
CA HIS A 38 1.60 -2.62 -31.34
C HIS A 38 1.57 -2.23 -32.82
N TRP A 39 2.26 -3.01 -33.63
CA TRP A 39 2.28 -2.90 -35.09
C TRP A 39 1.56 -4.09 -35.70
N ALA A 40 0.66 -3.84 -36.64
CA ALA A 40 -0.08 -4.90 -37.33
C ALA A 40 -0.16 -4.65 -38.83
N THR A 41 0.02 -5.72 -39.62
CA THR A 41 -0.15 -5.76 -41.08
C THR A 41 -0.87 -7.05 -41.52
N ASP A 42 -1.64 -6.99 -42.61
CA ASP A 42 -2.14 -8.19 -43.29
C ASP A 42 -1.06 -8.57 -44.30
N LEU A 43 -0.57 -9.80 -44.25
CA LEU A 43 0.37 -10.37 -45.21
C LEU A 43 -0.41 -11.14 -46.26
N ARG A 44 -0.29 -10.73 -47.53
CA ARG A 44 -0.80 -11.52 -48.66
C ARG A 44 0.28 -12.50 -49.10
N ILE A 45 0.00 -13.78 -48.96
CA ILE A 45 0.84 -14.89 -49.41
C ILE A 45 0.20 -15.45 -50.68
N GLU A 46 0.88 -15.36 -51.81
CA GLU A 46 0.35 -15.84 -53.10
C GLU A 46 0.45 -17.37 -53.21
N ASP A 47 1.60 -17.92 -52.80
CA ASP A 47 1.88 -19.35 -52.75
C ASP A 47 2.27 -19.78 -51.33
N PRO A 48 1.89 -20.99 -50.87
CA PRO A 48 2.25 -21.47 -49.54
C PRO A 48 3.76 -21.35 -49.25
N ARG A 49 4.09 -20.84 -48.06
CA ARG A 49 5.47 -20.53 -47.65
C ARG A 49 5.75 -20.92 -46.21
N ALA A 50 6.95 -21.46 -45.99
CA ALA A 50 7.47 -21.76 -44.67
C ALA A 50 8.39 -20.62 -44.20
N VAL A 51 8.02 -19.91 -43.14
CA VAL A 51 8.70 -18.67 -42.72
C VAL A 51 8.98 -18.67 -41.21
N ALA A 52 10.17 -18.25 -40.80
CA ALA A 52 10.47 -17.92 -39.40
C ALA A 52 10.43 -16.40 -39.20
N PHE A 53 9.76 -15.94 -38.15
CA PHE A 53 9.67 -14.52 -37.80
C PHE A 53 10.59 -14.16 -36.63
N GLY A 54 10.98 -12.90 -36.52
CA GLY A 54 11.89 -12.46 -35.47
C GLY A 54 12.18 -10.97 -35.45
N ALA A 55 13.19 -10.58 -34.67
CA ALA A 55 13.68 -9.21 -34.60
C ALA A 55 15.22 -9.15 -34.52
N ASN A 56 15.79 -7.99 -34.80
CA ASN A 56 17.26 -7.78 -34.81
C ASN A 56 17.93 -7.73 -33.43
N GLN A 57 17.19 -7.68 -32.33
CA GLN A 57 17.76 -7.49 -30.99
C GLN A 57 16.93 -8.20 -29.91
N LYS A 58 17.51 -8.44 -28.72
CA LYS A 58 16.86 -9.07 -27.55
C LYS A 58 16.86 -8.21 -26.28
N ASN A 59 17.48 -7.04 -26.33
CA ASN A 59 17.54 -6.09 -25.22
C ASN A 59 16.18 -5.46 -24.89
N VAL A 60 15.23 -5.49 -25.82
CA VAL A 60 13.85 -5.01 -25.66
C VAL A 60 12.90 -6.19 -25.78
N ALA A 61 11.83 -6.20 -24.99
CA ALA A 61 10.84 -7.26 -25.06
C ALA A 61 9.96 -7.11 -26.29
N TRP A 62 9.90 -8.16 -27.11
CA TRP A 62 9.04 -8.21 -28.29
C TRP A 62 8.39 -9.57 -28.49
N PHE A 63 7.26 -9.55 -29.19
CA PHE A 63 6.42 -10.70 -29.48
C PHE A 63 5.89 -10.61 -30.89
N VAL A 64 5.94 -11.71 -31.64
CA VAL A 64 5.36 -11.84 -32.97
C VAL A 64 4.22 -12.84 -32.92
N TYR A 65 3.07 -12.44 -33.46
CA TYR A 65 1.91 -13.31 -33.64
C TYR A 65 1.55 -13.39 -35.11
N VAL A 66 1.16 -14.58 -35.56
CA VAL A 66 0.56 -14.81 -36.87
C VAL A 66 -0.81 -15.42 -36.66
N ASP A 67 -1.85 -14.79 -37.19
CA ASP A 67 -3.25 -15.17 -37.00
C ASP A 67 -3.61 -15.38 -35.51
N GLY A 68 -3.04 -14.52 -34.65
CA GLY A 68 -3.22 -14.54 -33.19
C GLY A 68 -2.47 -15.66 -32.46
N LYS A 69 -1.70 -16.51 -33.15
CA LYS A 69 -0.85 -17.52 -32.53
C LYS A 69 0.55 -16.96 -32.29
N PRO A 70 1.14 -17.12 -31.09
CA PRO A 70 2.51 -16.69 -30.84
C PRO A 70 3.46 -17.55 -31.69
N VAL A 71 4.30 -16.89 -32.50
CA VAL A 71 5.24 -17.58 -33.39
C VAL A 71 6.70 -17.27 -33.07
N ALA A 72 6.98 -16.14 -32.41
CA ALA A 72 8.32 -15.80 -31.94
C ALA A 72 8.26 -14.81 -30.78
N ASP A 73 9.24 -14.87 -29.89
CA ASP A 73 9.42 -13.92 -28.80
C ASP A 73 10.90 -13.69 -28.49
N TRP A 74 11.19 -12.56 -27.84
CA TRP A 74 12.56 -12.17 -27.50
C TRP A 74 13.31 -13.17 -26.60
N HIS A 75 12.58 -13.94 -25.77
CA HIS A 75 13.19 -14.86 -24.82
C HIS A 75 13.61 -16.16 -25.51
N ASN A 76 12.68 -16.81 -26.21
CA ASN A 76 12.87 -18.16 -26.79
C ASN A 76 13.44 -18.14 -28.21
N SER A 77 13.56 -16.98 -28.85
CA SER A 77 14.15 -16.88 -30.18
C SER A 77 15.63 -17.28 -30.20
N SER A 78 16.09 -17.85 -31.31
CA SER A 78 17.48 -18.27 -31.50
C SER A 78 18.15 -17.39 -32.57
N GLY A 79 19.40 -17.03 -32.33
CA GLY A 79 20.16 -16.13 -33.19
C GLY A 79 21.37 -15.56 -32.46
N THR A 80 22.33 -15.05 -33.23
CA THR A 80 23.46 -14.27 -32.72
C THR A 80 23.73 -13.12 -33.68
N PRO A 81 23.99 -11.90 -33.18
CA PRO A 81 24.33 -10.77 -34.05
C PRO A 81 25.49 -11.14 -34.97
N PRO A 82 25.44 -10.78 -36.26
CA PRO A 82 24.52 -9.84 -36.89
C PRO A 82 23.17 -10.44 -37.35
N ASN A 83 22.94 -11.74 -37.14
CA ASN A 83 21.71 -12.39 -37.59
C ASN A 83 20.53 -12.08 -36.66
N PRO A 84 19.32 -11.83 -37.20
CA PRO A 84 18.13 -11.65 -36.39
C PRO A 84 17.82 -12.87 -35.52
N TYR A 85 17.22 -12.60 -34.37
CA TYR A 85 16.71 -13.62 -33.47
C TYR A 85 15.35 -14.07 -33.95
N THR A 86 15.25 -15.31 -34.41
CA THR A 86 14.01 -15.86 -34.99
C THR A 86 13.41 -16.97 -34.13
N GLY A 87 12.09 -17.08 -34.15
CA GLY A 87 11.36 -18.23 -33.62
C GLY A 87 11.41 -19.46 -34.54
N PRO A 88 10.61 -20.51 -34.25
CA PRO A 88 10.43 -21.65 -35.14
C PRO A 88 9.86 -21.24 -36.51
N VAL A 89 10.07 -22.10 -37.50
CA VAL A 89 9.46 -21.96 -38.83
C VAL A 89 7.97 -22.27 -38.75
N VAL A 90 7.15 -21.44 -39.36
CA VAL A 90 5.69 -21.55 -39.44
C VAL A 90 5.28 -21.71 -40.91
N GLU A 91 4.40 -22.65 -41.19
CA GLU A 91 3.83 -22.87 -42.52
C GLU A 91 2.64 -21.93 -42.74
N LEU A 92 2.72 -21.07 -43.75
CA LEU A 92 1.68 -20.15 -44.19
C LEU A 92 1.04 -20.67 -45.48
N ALA A 93 -0.28 -20.67 -45.54
CA ALA A 93 -1.01 -21.05 -46.75
C ALA A 93 -1.07 -19.86 -47.74
N ALA A 94 -1.51 -20.12 -48.97
CA ALA A 94 -1.91 -19.03 -49.86
C ALA A 94 -3.14 -18.30 -49.26
N GLY A 95 -3.10 -16.98 -49.20
CA GLY A 95 -4.16 -16.15 -48.62
C GLY A 95 -3.64 -14.97 -47.80
N PHE A 96 -4.54 -14.37 -47.01
CA PHE A 96 -4.20 -13.28 -46.09
C PHE A 96 -3.93 -13.81 -44.69
N HIS A 97 -2.81 -13.40 -44.10
CA HIS A 97 -2.42 -13.71 -42.72
C HIS A 97 -2.25 -12.44 -41.90
N LEU A 98 -2.79 -12.37 -40.70
CA LEU A 98 -2.57 -11.23 -39.81
C LEU A 98 -1.22 -11.39 -39.12
N LEU A 99 -0.28 -10.49 -39.40
CA LEU A 99 0.99 -10.39 -38.69
C LEU A 99 0.92 -9.27 -37.67
N GLU A 100 1.11 -9.61 -36.40
CA GLU A 100 1.16 -8.66 -35.29
C GLU A 100 2.53 -8.68 -34.62
N TYR A 101 3.00 -7.49 -34.27
CA TYR A 101 4.26 -7.27 -33.61
C TYR A 101 4.05 -6.34 -32.42
N ILE A 102 4.36 -6.84 -31.23
CA ILE A 102 4.22 -6.10 -29.98
C ILE A 102 5.59 -5.89 -29.39
N VAL A 103 5.92 -4.65 -29.05
CA VAL A 103 7.18 -4.25 -28.41
C VAL A 103 6.85 -3.54 -27.12
N VAL A 104 7.56 -3.88 -26.04
CA VAL A 104 7.51 -3.17 -24.76
C VAL A 104 8.89 -2.57 -24.52
N GLN A 105 8.98 -1.24 -24.61
CA GLN A 105 10.25 -0.50 -24.55
C GLN A 105 10.25 0.54 -23.43
N GLN A 106 11.41 0.74 -22.80
CA GLN A 106 11.67 1.85 -21.89
C GLN A 106 11.96 3.15 -22.66
N HIS A 107 12.02 4.26 -21.94
CA HIS A 107 12.49 5.53 -22.49
C HIS A 107 13.89 5.36 -23.10
N ASP A 108 14.09 5.83 -24.34
CA ASP A 108 15.33 5.77 -25.13
C ASP A 108 15.78 4.38 -25.65
N GLU A 109 14.98 3.33 -25.46
CA GLU A 109 15.25 2.04 -26.11
C GLU A 109 14.89 2.08 -27.62
N PRO A 110 15.75 1.55 -28.52
CA PRO A 110 15.44 1.49 -29.94
C PRO A 110 14.32 0.47 -30.22
N ILE A 111 13.35 0.84 -31.06
CA ILE A 111 12.31 -0.09 -31.52
C ILE A 111 12.98 -1.21 -32.33
N PRO A 112 12.82 -2.49 -31.94
CA PRO A 112 13.38 -3.58 -32.74
C PRO A 112 12.70 -3.62 -34.11
N GLN A 113 13.50 -3.92 -35.13
CA GLN A 113 13.00 -4.09 -36.50
C GLN A 113 12.55 -5.54 -36.68
N ILE A 114 11.36 -5.72 -37.26
CA ILE A 114 10.80 -7.05 -37.56
C ILE A 114 11.45 -7.64 -38.83
N PHE A 115 11.84 -8.91 -38.72
CA PHE A 115 12.42 -9.70 -39.81
C PHE A 115 11.63 -10.97 -40.01
N TRP A 116 11.75 -11.50 -41.23
CA TRP A 116 11.33 -12.84 -41.56
C TRP A 116 12.44 -13.59 -42.30
N ARG A 117 12.36 -14.91 -42.33
CA ARG A 117 13.33 -15.78 -43.01
C ARG A 117 12.62 -16.98 -43.61
N ASP A 118 12.68 -17.13 -44.93
CA ASP A 118 12.17 -18.31 -45.62
C ASP A 118 12.95 -19.57 -45.18
N ARG A 119 12.25 -20.71 -45.11
CA ARG A 119 12.84 -22.00 -44.77
C ARG A 119 13.98 -22.35 -45.73
N GLY A 120 15.16 -22.62 -45.17
CA GLY A 120 16.37 -22.95 -45.94
C GLY A 120 17.19 -21.73 -46.38
N SER A 121 16.66 -20.50 -46.25
CA SER A 121 17.46 -19.29 -46.40
C SER A 121 18.36 -19.07 -45.19
N LYS A 122 19.59 -18.64 -45.43
CA LYS A 122 20.49 -18.16 -44.37
C LYS A 122 20.29 -16.67 -44.08
N GLU A 123 19.71 -15.93 -45.02
CA GLU A 123 19.50 -14.49 -44.93
C GLU A 123 18.09 -14.20 -44.42
N ALA A 124 18.02 -13.40 -43.35
CA ALA A 124 16.78 -12.82 -42.87
C ALA A 124 16.64 -11.42 -43.45
N SER A 125 15.44 -11.08 -43.92
CA SER A 125 15.12 -9.77 -44.50
C SER A 125 14.00 -9.10 -43.71
N PRO A 126 13.90 -7.76 -43.74
CA PRO A 126 12.70 -7.09 -43.26
C PRO A 126 11.48 -7.66 -43.98
N VAL A 127 10.33 -7.70 -43.30
CA VAL A 127 9.08 -8.18 -43.91
C VAL A 127 8.79 -7.34 -45.17
N PRO A 128 8.67 -7.93 -46.38
CA PRO A 128 8.59 -7.17 -47.62
C PRO A 128 7.34 -6.31 -47.68
N THR A 129 7.50 -5.03 -48.01
CA THR A 129 6.42 -4.04 -48.02
C THR A 129 5.33 -4.28 -49.07
N GLU A 130 5.67 -5.04 -50.11
CA GLU A 130 4.80 -5.46 -51.20
C GLU A 130 3.79 -6.53 -50.76
N LEU A 131 4.16 -7.38 -49.80
CA LEU A 131 3.26 -8.37 -49.20
C LEU A 131 2.39 -7.77 -48.10
N GLN A 132 2.76 -6.59 -47.61
CA GLN A 132 2.04 -5.88 -46.57
C GLN A 132 0.84 -5.14 -47.14
N HIS A 133 -0.33 -5.46 -46.60
CA HIS A 133 -1.57 -4.76 -46.83
C HIS A 133 -2.04 -4.09 -45.54
N SER A 134 -2.66 -2.92 -45.71
CA SER A 134 -3.28 -2.18 -44.60
C SER A 134 -4.15 -3.14 -43.79
N VAL A 135 -3.82 -3.31 -42.51
CA VAL A 135 -4.75 -3.84 -41.51
C VAL A 135 -5.86 -2.82 -41.32
N ARG A 136 -6.81 -2.86 -42.25
CA ARG A 136 -8.16 -2.43 -41.94
C ARG A 136 -8.79 -3.56 -41.16
N LEU A 137 -8.34 -3.73 -39.91
CA LEU A 137 -9.29 -4.09 -38.87
C LEU A 137 -10.51 -3.21 -39.13
N PRO A 138 -11.74 -3.75 -39.20
CA PRO A 138 -12.87 -2.96 -38.77
C PRO A 138 -12.51 -2.54 -37.35
N THR A 139 -11.90 -1.36 -37.20
CA THR A 139 -11.47 -0.80 -35.91
C THR A 139 -12.67 -0.51 -35.01
N THR A 140 -13.86 -0.65 -35.58
CA THR A 140 -15.13 -0.56 -34.89
C THR A 140 -16.00 -1.71 -35.34
N VAL A 141 -16.30 -2.54 -34.36
CA VAL A 141 -17.47 -3.39 -34.32
C VAL A 141 -18.49 -2.61 -33.51
N LEU A 142 -19.61 -2.21 -34.12
CA LEU A 142 -20.72 -1.66 -33.34
C LEU A 142 -21.36 -2.79 -32.54
N VAL A 143 -21.04 -2.82 -31.24
CA VAL A 143 -21.68 -3.68 -30.25
C VAL A 143 -22.93 -2.97 -29.74
N GLU A 144 -24.08 -3.16 -30.40
CA GLU A 144 -25.36 -2.68 -29.86
C GLU A 144 -25.90 -3.69 -28.84
N ARG A 145 -26.04 -3.24 -27.59
CA ARG A 145 -26.73 -4.01 -26.55
C ARG A 145 -28.24 -3.95 -26.79
N GLN A 146 -28.85 -5.08 -27.09
CA GLN A 146 -30.28 -5.27 -26.89
C GLN A 146 -30.48 -5.95 -25.52
N ASN A 147 -31.23 -5.31 -24.63
CA ASN A 147 -31.75 -5.92 -23.40
C ASN A 147 -30.72 -6.52 -22.41
N GLY A 148 -29.50 -5.97 -22.35
CA GLY A 148 -28.54 -6.33 -21.29
C GLY A 148 -27.63 -7.55 -21.59
N GLU A 149 -27.76 -8.19 -22.75
CA GLU A 149 -26.79 -9.16 -23.25
C GLU A 149 -25.87 -8.53 -24.33
N ALA A 150 -24.66 -9.09 -24.48
CA ALA A 150 -23.65 -8.58 -25.40
C ALA A 150 -24.10 -8.78 -26.86
N GLY A 151 -24.39 -7.70 -27.58
CA GLY A 151 -24.86 -7.74 -28.96
C GLY A 151 -23.91 -7.12 -29.97
N GLY A 152 -23.82 -7.70 -31.17
CA GLY A 152 -23.75 -6.97 -32.45
C GLY A 152 -22.39 -6.69 -33.07
N PHE A 153 -22.29 -6.84 -34.40
CA PHE A 153 -21.29 -6.20 -35.26
C PHE A 153 -22.00 -5.59 -36.47
N THR A 154 -21.91 -4.27 -36.65
CA THR A 154 -22.27 -3.60 -37.92
C THR A 154 -21.01 -3.10 -38.62
N PHE A 155 -20.84 -3.40 -39.91
CA PHE A 155 -19.76 -2.85 -40.72
C PHE A 155 -20.16 -1.48 -41.28
N ALA A 156 -19.80 -0.40 -40.58
CA ALA A 156 -19.98 0.95 -41.10
C ALA A 156 -18.87 1.30 -42.12
N ARG A 157 -19.26 2.04 -43.18
CA ARG A 157 -18.37 2.61 -44.21
C ARG A 157 -17.23 3.42 -43.56
N ALA A 158 -16.16 3.62 -44.34
CA ALA A 158 -14.92 4.30 -43.98
C ALA A 158 -15.09 5.76 -43.52
N GLU A 159 -15.60 5.99 -42.31
CA GLU A 159 -15.56 7.26 -41.61
C GLU A 159 -15.24 6.97 -40.14
N GLN A 160 -14.17 7.61 -39.66
CA GLN A 160 -13.53 7.33 -38.37
C GLN A 160 -14.43 7.74 -37.21
N ARG A 161 -14.75 6.83 -36.28
CA ARG A 161 -15.16 7.18 -34.91
C ARG A 161 -14.55 6.20 -33.90
N LEU A 162 -13.77 6.75 -32.96
CA LEU A 162 -13.23 6.09 -31.77
C LEU A 162 -14.31 6.09 -30.67
N ARG A 163 -14.59 4.94 -30.05
CA ARG A 163 -15.20 4.88 -28.71
C ARG A 163 -14.57 3.72 -27.92
N ALA A 164 -13.88 4.08 -26.85
CA ALA A 164 -13.67 3.22 -25.69
C ALA A 164 -14.50 3.83 -24.55
N TYR A 165 -15.08 2.99 -23.69
CA TYR A 165 -15.92 3.47 -22.58
C TYR A 165 -15.08 4.30 -21.59
N GLY A 166 -15.50 5.55 -21.35
CA GLY A 166 -14.96 6.44 -20.32
C GLY A 166 -14.72 7.87 -20.84
N GLN A 167 -15.66 8.77 -20.57
CA GLN A 167 -15.76 10.19 -20.96
C GLN A 167 -16.40 10.49 -22.33
N ASP A 168 -17.55 11.16 -22.25
CA ASP A 168 -18.18 11.89 -23.33
C ASP A 168 -17.35 13.13 -23.69
N GLN A 169 -16.87 13.24 -24.93
CA GLN A 169 -16.81 14.49 -25.69
C GLN A 169 -16.55 14.21 -27.19
N PHE A 170 -17.29 14.94 -28.02
CA PHE A 170 -17.43 14.82 -29.48
C PHE A 170 -16.23 15.37 -30.26
N LEU A 171 -16.02 14.87 -31.49
CA LEU A 171 -15.53 15.71 -32.60
C LEU A 171 -16.17 15.25 -33.92
N ASP A 172 -17.02 16.12 -34.47
CA ASP A 172 -17.54 16.05 -35.83
C ASP A 172 -16.43 16.38 -36.83
N ALA A 173 -16.26 15.55 -37.86
CA ALA A 173 -16.01 15.97 -39.25
C ALA A 173 -15.74 14.76 -40.16
N LEU A 174 -16.14 14.93 -41.44
CA LEU A 174 -15.73 14.18 -42.65
C LEU A 174 -16.63 13.05 -43.12
N LEU A 175 -17.76 13.49 -43.71
CA LEU A 175 -18.56 12.77 -44.71
C LEU A 175 -17.88 12.77 -46.09
N GLY A 176 -17.78 11.60 -46.74
CA GLY A 176 -17.71 11.51 -48.21
C GLY A 176 -16.86 10.40 -48.82
N ALA A 177 -17.40 9.18 -49.03
CA ALA A 177 -16.92 8.21 -50.04
C ALA A 177 -17.91 7.03 -50.34
N PRO A 178 -17.76 6.28 -51.47
CA PRO A 178 -18.81 5.47 -52.14
C PRO A 178 -19.06 4.04 -51.57
N LYS A 179 -20.12 3.36 -52.06
CA LYS A 179 -20.87 2.25 -51.40
C LYS A 179 -20.34 0.96 -52.00
N VAL A 180 -19.90 0.02 -51.17
CA VAL A 180 -19.57 -1.35 -51.62
C VAL A 180 -20.42 -2.31 -50.79
N SER A 181 -21.18 -3.17 -51.47
CA SER A 181 -22.07 -4.18 -50.87
C SER A 181 -21.52 -5.57 -51.14
N GLY A 182 -21.36 -6.40 -50.09
CA GLY A 182 -21.05 -7.82 -50.19
C GLY A 182 -21.85 -8.64 -49.18
N LYS A 183 -22.27 -9.85 -49.53
CA LYS A 183 -22.97 -10.80 -48.64
C LYS A 183 -21.94 -11.68 -47.90
N VAL A 184 -22.11 -11.89 -46.59
CA VAL A 184 -21.33 -12.86 -45.81
C VAL A 184 -21.90 -14.26 -46.06
N LEU A 185 -21.09 -15.16 -46.66
CA LEU A 185 -21.55 -16.48 -47.11
C LEU A 185 -21.72 -17.49 -45.96
N GLU A 186 -20.87 -17.44 -44.93
CA GLU A 186 -20.90 -18.37 -43.79
C GLU A 186 -20.36 -17.69 -42.53
N ALA A 187 -21.02 -17.93 -41.39
CA ALA A 187 -20.54 -17.60 -40.05
C ALA A 187 -20.59 -18.89 -39.22
N ALA A 188 -19.68 -19.08 -38.27
CA ALA A 188 -19.64 -20.29 -37.46
C ALA A 188 -20.93 -20.47 -36.61
N GLN A 189 -21.27 -21.70 -36.21
CA GLN A 189 -22.55 -22.04 -35.54
C GLN A 189 -22.84 -21.25 -34.24
N TRP A 190 -21.81 -20.66 -33.63
CA TRP A 190 -21.87 -19.84 -32.42
C TRP A 190 -22.01 -18.33 -32.71
N ALA A 191 -22.22 -17.96 -33.97
CA ALA A 191 -22.53 -16.61 -34.40
C ALA A 191 -24.00 -16.49 -34.82
N SER A 192 -24.70 -15.45 -34.37
CA SER A 192 -26.05 -15.14 -34.84
C SER A 192 -26.02 -14.16 -36.03
N LYS A 193 -27.09 -14.05 -36.81
CA LYS A 193 -27.21 -13.14 -37.97
C LYS A 193 -28.37 -12.17 -37.76
N SER A 194 -28.28 -10.95 -38.30
CA SER A 194 -29.44 -10.05 -38.35
C SER A 194 -30.55 -10.62 -39.24
N PRO A 195 -31.81 -10.19 -39.06
CA PRO A 195 -32.94 -10.63 -39.88
C PRO A 195 -32.77 -10.39 -41.39
N ASP A 196 -32.00 -9.36 -41.79
CA ASP A 196 -31.70 -9.04 -43.18
C ASP A 196 -30.40 -9.70 -43.71
N GLY A 197 -29.73 -10.48 -42.87
CA GLY A 197 -28.50 -11.21 -43.18
C GLY A 197 -27.28 -10.31 -43.44
N ARG A 198 -27.34 -9.03 -43.09
CA ARG A 198 -26.26 -8.06 -43.32
C ARG A 198 -25.30 -7.94 -42.14
N GLU A 199 -25.69 -8.40 -40.95
CA GLU A 199 -24.90 -8.33 -39.72
C GLU A 199 -24.68 -9.73 -39.16
N VAL A 200 -23.53 -9.94 -38.51
CA VAL A 200 -23.13 -11.20 -37.88
C VAL A 200 -22.62 -10.91 -36.47
N PHE A 201 -23.14 -11.61 -35.49
CA PHE A 201 -22.90 -11.41 -34.06
C PHE A 201 -21.93 -12.48 -33.57
N VAL A 202 -20.80 -12.10 -32.97
CA VAL A 202 -19.76 -13.06 -32.55
C VAL A 202 -19.16 -12.74 -31.17
N PRO A 203 -19.02 -13.70 -30.24
CA PRO A 203 -18.30 -13.47 -28.98
C PRO A 203 -16.78 -13.26 -29.19
N ILE A 204 -16.25 -12.16 -28.64
CA ILE A 204 -14.80 -11.81 -28.54
C ILE A 204 -14.14 -12.80 -27.54
N PRO A 205 -12.88 -13.26 -27.75
CA PRO A 205 -11.78 -12.59 -28.45
C PRO A 205 -11.38 -13.12 -29.84
N ALA A 206 -12.20 -13.94 -30.50
CA ALA A 206 -11.87 -14.46 -31.83
C ALA A 206 -12.93 -14.04 -32.87
N LEU A 207 -12.50 -13.30 -33.90
CA LEU A 207 -13.24 -13.15 -35.15
C LEU A 207 -13.21 -14.48 -35.91
N PRO A 208 -14.34 -14.96 -36.46
CA PRO A 208 -14.36 -16.18 -37.24
C PRO A 208 -13.78 -15.90 -38.64
N PRO A 209 -13.42 -16.94 -39.41
CA PRO A 209 -13.05 -16.74 -40.80
C PRO A 209 -14.23 -16.15 -41.58
N ILE A 210 -13.96 -15.16 -42.43
CA ILE A 210 -14.97 -14.47 -43.26
C ILE A 210 -14.65 -14.76 -44.72
N ARG A 211 -15.65 -15.27 -45.47
CA ARG A 211 -15.58 -15.43 -46.93
C ARG A 211 -16.35 -14.31 -47.61
N VAL A 212 -15.67 -13.52 -48.44
CA VAL A 212 -16.25 -12.40 -49.16
C VAL A 212 -16.12 -12.60 -50.67
N PRO A 213 -17.21 -12.65 -51.44
CA PRO A 213 -17.13 -12.69 -52.90
C PRO A 213 -16.63 -11.34 -53.45
N PHE A 214 -15.66 -11.39 -54.37
CA PHE A 214 -15.08 -10.23 -55.04
C PHE A 214 -14.84 -10.54 -56.52
N GLY A 215 -15.76 -10.08 -57.39
CA GLY A 215 -15.76 -10.47 -58.80
C GLY A 215 -16.07 -11.97 -58.96
N GLU A 216 -15.24 -12.70 -59.70
CA GLU A 216 -15.32 -14.17 -59.83
C GLU A 216 -14.57 -14.93 -58.71
N GLU A 217 -13.84 -14.22 -57.85
CA GLU A 217 -13.05 -14.82 -56.78
C GLU A 217 -13.77 -14.76 -55.43
N THR A 218 -13.41 -15.66 -54.51
CA THR A 218 -13.82 -15.59 -53.09
C THR A 218 -12.60 -15.30 -52.24
N LEU A 219 -12.59 -14.13 -51.59
CA LEU A 219 -11.55 -13.76 -50.64
C LEU A 219 -11.82 -14.43 -49.29
N LEU A 220 -10.84 -15.17 -48.78
CA LEU A 220 -10.88 -15.76 -47.45
C LEU A 220 -10.08 -14.89 -46.47
N PHE A 221 -10.75 -14.39 -45.46
CA PHE A 221 -10.15 -13.80 -44.27
C PHE A 221 -10.15 -14.89 -43.19
N PRO A 222 -8.99 -15.30 -42.63
CA PRO A 222 -8.95 -16.35 -41.60
C PRO A 222 -9.54 -15.84 -40.28
N SER A 223 -9.74 -16.77 -39.33
CA SER A 223 -10.06 -16.39 -37.94
C SER A 223 -8.99 -15.48 -37.37
N ARG A 224 -9.39 -14.40 -36.67
CA ARG A 224 -8.45 -13.42 -36.11
C ARG A 224 -8.68 -13.26 -34.63
N HIS A 225 -7.62 -13.27 -33.82
CA HIS A 225 -7.74 -12.82 -32.45
C HIS A 225 -7.77 -11.28 -32.41
N VAL A 226 -8.71 -10.71 -31.65
CA VAL A 226 -8.72 -9.26 -31.41
C VAL A 226 -7.85 -9.00 -30.19
N TRP A 227 -6.70 -8.35 -30.40
CA TRP A 227 -5.93 -7.81 -29.31
C TRP A 227 -6.72 -6.69 -28.63
N LEU A 228 -7.12 -6.92 -27.37
CA LEU A 228 -7.67 -5.88 -26.51
C LEU A 228 -6.51 -5.23 -25.77
N PRO A 229 -6.41 -3.88 -25.74
CA PRO A 229 -5.37 -3.23 -24.97
C PRO A 229 -5.46 -3.66 -23.50
N PRO A 230 -4.32 -3.91 -22.84
CA PRO A 230 -4.33 -4.25 -21.42
C PRO A 230 -4.98 -3.09 -20.66
N THR A 231 -6.06 -3.41 -19.92
CA THR A 231 -6.68 -2.43 -19.03
C THR A 231 -5.74 -2.23 -17.85
N THR A 232 -5.13 -1.06 -17.75
CA THR A 232 -4.45 -0.66 -16.52
C THR A 232 -5.50 -0.55 -15.42
N PHE A 233 -5.36 -1.35 -14.38
CA PHE A 233 -6.21 -1.26 -13.21
C PHE A 233 -5.34 -1.06 -11.97
N GLU A 234 -5.72 -0.09 -11.14
CA GLU A 234 -4.99 0.31 -9.95
C GLU A 234 -5.84 0.03 -8.73
N VAL A 235 -5.44 -0.94 -7.91
CA VAL A 235 -6.08 -1.20 -6.62
C VAL A 235 -5.30 -0.48 -5.53
N ASP A 236 -5.95 0.41 -4.77
CA ASP A 236 -5.34 1.00 -3.58
C ASP A 236 -5.73 0.22 -2.33
N VAL A 237 -4.78 0.01 -1.44
CA VAL A 237 -4.93 -0.74 -0.19
C VAL A 237 -4.63 0.17 0.98
N ARG A 238 -5.61 0.34 1.86
CA ARG A 238 -5.52 1.23 3.02
C ARG A 238 -5.91 0.50 4.29
N ILE A 239 -5.15 0.71 5.36
CA ILE A 239 -5.50 0.21 6.69
C ILE A 239 -6.24 1.32 7.43
N GLN A 240 -7.57 1.26 7.49
CA GLN A 240 -8.39 2.30 8.11
C GLN A 240 -8.26 2.30 9.63
N GLU A 241 -8.58 1.17 10.26
CA GLU A 241 -8.58 1.00 11.70
C GLU A 241 -7.57 -0.08 12.05
N ALA A 242 -6.63 0.23 12.93
CA ALA A 242 -5.75 -0.78 13.54
C ALA A 242 -5.18 -0.24 14.84
N GLN A 243 -5.08 -1.11 15.84
CA GLN A 243 -4.45 -0.78 17.10
C GLN A 243 -2.95 -0.52 16.88
N ALA A 244 -2.43 0.54 17.50
CA ALA A 244 -1.01 0.89 17.41
C ALA A 244 -0.14 0.11 18.40
N VAL A 245 -0.74 -0.37 19.50
CA VAL A 245 -0.06 -1.10 20.58
C VAL A 245 -0.84 -2.36 20.92
N LEU A 246 -0.16 -3.50 21.01
CA LEU A 246 -0.76 -4.80 21.36
C LEU A 246 -0.14 -5.37 22.63
N SER A 247 -0.97 -6.05 23.42
CA SER A 247 -0.49 -6.93 24.48
C SER A 247 0.18 -8.16 23.89
N SER A 248 1.07 -8.81 24.66
CA SER A 248 1.65 -10.08 24.24
C SER A 248 0.57 -11.13 23.97
N GLY A 249 0.63 -11.78 22.81
CA GLY A 249 -0.33 -12.81 22.40
C GLY A 249 -1.68 -12.28 21.90
N GLN A 250 -1.93 -10.96 21.99
CA GLN A 250 -3.13 -10.36 21.42
C GLN A 250 -3.03 -10.37 19.88
N PRO A 251 -4.08 -10.81 19.16
CA PRO A 251 -4.09 -10.71 17.70
C PRO A 251 -4.09 -9.25 17.25
N PHE A 252 -3.43 -9.00 16.12
CA PHE A 252 -3.53 -7.76 15.39
C PHE A 252 -4.87 -7.72 14.65
N GLU A 253 -5.77 -6.89 15.14
CA GLU A 253 -7.06 -6.59 14.52
C GLU A 253 -6.95 -5.36 13.64
N ALA A 254 -7.35 -5.47 12.38
CA ALA A 254 -7.35 -4.36 11.44
C ALA A 254 -8.51 -4.42 10.44
N LYS A 255 -9.00 -3.25 10.04
CA LYS A 255 -9.86 -3.08 8.86
C LYS A 255 -9.03 -2.57 7.69
N VAL A 256 -9.07 -3.31 6.58
CA VAL A 256 -8.37 -3.01 5.35
C VAL A 256 -9.37 -2.71 4.26
N ASN A 257 -9.24 -1.53 3.64
CA ASN A 257 -10.04 -1.11 2.52
C ASN A 257 -9.28 -1.29 1.21
N LEU A 258 -9.97 -1.85 0.24
CA LEU A 258 -9.59 -1.86 -1.16
C LEU A 258 -10.44 -0.81 -1.86
N ASP A 259 -9.78 0.21 -2.40
CA ASP A 259 -10.39 1.32 -3.13
C ASP A 259 -9.97 1.29 -4.61
N ARG A 260 -10.58 2.16 -5.43
CA ARG A 260 -10.34 2.25 -6.89
C ARG A 260 -10.65 0.93 -7.61
N LEU A 261 -11.86 0.40 -7.44
CA LEU A 261 -12.31 -0.83 -8.12
C LEU A 261 -13.36 -0.56 -9.21
N ASP A 262 -13.60 0.71 -9.53
CA ASP A 262 -14.63 1.19 -10.45
C ASP A 262 -14.39 0.79 -11.92
N HIS A 263 -13.13 0.59 -12.28
CA HIS A 263 -12.69 0.26 -13.62
C HIS A 263 -12.56 -1.26 -13.87
N ILE A 264 -12.82 -2.11 -12.88
CA ILE A 264 -12.85 -3.58 -13.03
C ILE A 264 -14.28 -4.14 -13.04
N SER A 265 -14.47 -5.32 -13.62
CA SER A 265 -15.76 -6.01 -13.58
C SER A 265 -16.01 -6.58 -12.18
N SER A 266 -17.29 -6.75 -11.80
CA SER A 266 -17.65 -7.39 -10.53
C SER A 266 -17.10 -8.81 -10.41
N GLU A 267 -16.97 -9.52 -11.53
CA GLU A 267 -16.36 -10.85 -11.60
C GLU A 267 -14.88 -10.81 -11.22
N ILE A 268 -14.11 -9.86 -11.76
CA ILE A 268 -12.70 -9.68 -11.39
C ILE A 268 -12.58 -9.23 -9.93
N ALA A 269 -13.40 -8.26 -9.50
CA ALA A 269 -13.39 -7.79 -8.12
C ALA A 269 -13.62 -8.93 -7.11
N SER A 270 -14.57 -9.83 -7.40
CA SER A 270 -14.90 -10.96 -6.52
C SER A 270 -13.77 -11.99 -6.34
N ARG A 271 -12.78 -11.98 -7.25
CA ARG A 271 -11.61 -12.87 -7.23
C ARG A 271 -10.41 -12.26 -6.52
N LEU A 272 -10.46 -10.99 -6.12
CA LEU A 272 -9.40 -10.37 -5.34
C LEU A 272 -9.23 -11.08 -3.98
N ARG A 273 -7.96 -11.28 -3.62
CA ARG A 273 -7.56 -11.89 -2.35
C ARG A 273 -6.56 -10.98 -1.65
N LEU A 274 -6.74 -10.79 -0.35
CA LEU A 274 -5.77 -10.11 0.51
C LEU A 274 -4.90 -11.16 1.17
N HIS A 275 -3.66 -11.27 0.70
CA HIS A 275 -2.64 -12.13 1.29
C HIS A 275 -1.87 -11.35 2.35
N TRP A 276 -1.61 -12.01 3.47
CA TRP A 276 -0.75 -11.46 4.52
C TRP A 276 0.43 -12.39 4.78
N LEU A 277 1.60 -11.81 5.03
CA LEU A 277 2.82 -12.53 5.35
C LEU A 277 3.45 -11.93 6.60
N LEU A 278 3.62 -12.75 7.62
CA LEU A 278 4.37 -12.42 8.82
C LEU A 278 5.82 -12.87 8.61
N ARG A 279 6.78 -11.95 8.79
CA ARG A 279 8.20 -12.23 8.58
C ARG A 279 9.04 -11.99 9.82
N ASP A 280 10.12 -12.73 9.92
CA ASP A 280 11.18 -12.53 10.91
C ASP A 280 12.17 -11.41 10.50
N ALA A 281 13.19 -11.18 11.32
CA ALA A 281 14.25 -10.20 11.07
C ALA A 281 15.10 -10.51 9.81
N LYS A 282 15.16 -11.78 9.38
CA LYS A 282 15.90 -12.23 8.19
C LYS A 282 15.05 -12.14 6.91
N GLY A 283 13.78 -11.78 7.04
CA GLY A 283 12.82 -11.74 5.94
C GLY A 283 12.20 -13.11 5.62
N SER A 284 12.46 -14.15 6.42
CA SER A 284 11.83 -15.46 6.26
C SER A 284 10.36 -15.38 6.63
N THR A 285 9.50 -16.03 5.85
CA THR A 285 8.07 -16.12 6.18
C THR A 285 7.88 -17.04 7.37
N LEU A 286 7.39 -16.50 8.49
CA LEU A 286 7.01 -17.26 9.67
C LEU A 286 5.63 -17.90 9.46
N ARG A 287 4.69 -17.08 8.97
CA ARG A 287 3.32 -17.48 8.71
C ARG A 287 2.74 -16.64 7.59
N SER A 288 1.78 -17.21 6.88
CA SER A 288 1.00 -16.50 5.89
C SER A 288 -0.45 -16.97 5.91
N GLY A 289 -1.32 -16.17 5.34
CA GLY A 289 -2.69 -16.54 5.07
C GLY A 289 -3.31 -15.63 4.02
N GLU A 290 -4.54 -15.92 3.67
CA GLU A 290 -5.31 -15.16 2.69
C GLU A 290 -6.73 -14.93 3.19
N VAL A 291 -7.32 -13.82 2.76
CA VAL A 291 -8.71 -13.48 3.03
C VAL A 291 -9.38 -13.07 1.73
N VAL A 292 -10.59 -13.60 1.52
CA VAL A 292 -11.46 -13.23 0.41
C VAL A 292 -11.90 -11.78 0.59
N CYS A 293 -11.51 -10.90 -0.34
CA CYS A 293 -12.03 -9.55 -0.37
C CYS A 293 -13.45 -9.63 -0.94
N LYS A 294 -14.48 -9.36 -0.13
CA LYS A 294 -15.87 -9.25 -0.60
C LYS A 294 -16.05 -7.94 -1.39
N ALA A 295 -15.32 -7.83 -2.49
CA ALA A 295 -15.16 -6.59 -3.25
C ALA A 295 -16.24 -6.42 -4.30
N ASP A 296 -16.71 -5.19 -4.46
CA ASP A 296 -17.50 -4.74 -5.60
C ASP A 296 -16.83 -3.54 -6.30
N ARG A 297 -17.52 -2.91 -7.25
CA ARG A 297 -16.98 -1.73 -7.96
C ARG A 297 -16.79 -0.49 -7.10
N LYS A 298 -17.42 -0.42 -5.92
CA LYS A 298 -17.29 0.70 -4.99
C LYS A 298 -16.12 0.50 -4.01
N GLY A 299 -15.66 -0.74 -3.84
CA GLY A 299 -14.54 -1.07 -2.97
C GLY A 299 -14.75 -2.40 -2.25
N ALA A 300 -13.90 -2.66 -1.28
CA ALA A 300 -14.08 -3.75 -0.32
C ALA A 300 -13.58 -3.31 1.05
N GLU A 301 -14.28 -3.67 2.11
CA GLU A 301 -13.75 -3.64 3.47
C GLU A 301 -13.53 -5.07 3.93
N THR A 302 -12.34 -5.36 4.45
CA THR A 302 -11.94 -6.68 4.94
C THR A 302 -11.34 -6.57 6.33
N ALA A 303 -11.90 -7.31 7.28
CA ALA A 303 -11.34 -7.43 8.62
C ALA A 303 -10.23 -8.50 8.64
N LEU A 304 -9.14 -8.20 9.34
CA LEU A 304 -8.02 -9.09 9.59
C LEU A 304 -7.88 -9.31 11.09
N SER A 305 -7.68 -10.57 11.49
CA SER A 305 -7.25 -10.95 12.83
C SER A 305 -6.04 -11.86 12.69
N ILE A 306 -4.85 -11.36 13.04
CA ILE A 306 -3.58 -12.03 12.80
C ILE A 306 -2.82 -12.19 14.12
N ALA A 307 -2.59 -13.43 14.54
CA ALA A 307 -1.75 -13.70 15.71
C ALA A 307 -0.29 -13.32 15.41
N ILE A 308 0.27 -12.41 16.21
CA ILE A 308 1.64 -11.90 16.03
C ILE A 308 2.63 -12.76 16.81
N GLU A 309 3.45 -13.52 16.10
CA GLU A 309 4.52 -14.34 16.67
C GLU A 309 5.61 -13.50 17.35
N ALA A 310 6.25 -14.08 18.37
CA ALA A 310 7.25 -13.39 19.19
C ALA A 310 8.46 -12.88 18.38
N THR A 311 8.89 -13.67 17.39
CA THR A 311 10.03 -13.38 16.50
C THR A 311 9.66 -12.53 15.29
N ALA A 312 8.37 -12.23 15.09
CA ALA A 312 7.92 -11.42 13.97
C ALA A 312 8.48 -10.00 14.05
N ARG A 313 8.82 -9.45 12.88
CA ARG A 313 9.38 -8.11 12.69
C ARG A 313 8.68 -7.31 11.60
N SER A 314 8.00 -7.97 10.66
CA SER A 314 7.10 -7.27 9.75
C SER A 314 5.85 -8.07 9.42
N LEU A 315 4.79 -7.34 9.08
CA LEU A 315 3.57 -7.86 8.48
C LEU A 315 3.42 -7.19 7.10
N GLU A 316 3.42 -7.99 6.04
CA GLU A 316 3.19 -7.54 4.68
C GLU A 316 1.76 -7.87 4.26
N LEU A 317 1.08 -6.91 3.64
CA LEU A 317 -0.22 -7.09 2.99
C LEU A 317 -0.04 -6.96 1.48
N ARG A 318 -0.58 -7.92 0.74
CA ARG A 318 -0.52 -8.01 -0.72
C ARG A 318 -1.91 -8.30 -1.26
N VAL A 319 -2.32 -7.59 -2.31
CA VAL A 319 -3.56 -7.93 -3.02
C VAL A 319 -3.19 -8.74 -4.25
N MET A 320 -3.82 -9.89 -4.35
CA MET A 320 -3.57 -10.88 -5.39
C MET A 320 -4.82 -11.08 -6.24
N LEU A 321 -4.60 -11.32 -7.54
CA LEU A 321 -5.59 -11.78 -8.51
C LEU A 321 -4.99 -12.97 -9.25
N ASP A 322 -5.60 -14.15 -9.13
CA ASP A 322 -5.18 -15.38 -9.83
C ASP A 322 -3.66 -15.68 -9.69
N GLY A 323 -3.06 -15.40 -8.53
CA GLY A 323 -1.64 -15.62 -8.26
C GLY A 323 -0.70 -14.46 -8.62
N HIS A 324 -1.23 -13.38 -9.19
CA HIS A 324 -0.46 -12.17 -9.52
C HIS A 324 -0.73 -11.04 -8.53
N GLU A 325 0.29 -10.29 -8.18
CA GLU A 325 0.16 -9.11 -7.31
C GLU A 325 -0.33 -7.90 -8.11
N VAL A 326 -1.41 -7.27 -7.66
CA VAL A 326 -2.13 -6.22 -8.42
C VAL A 326 -2.21 -4.88 -7.70
N ALA A 327 -1.58 -4.77 -6.53
CA ALA A 327 -1.54 -3.55 -5.73
C ALA A 327 -0.17 -3.36 -5.09
N ARG A 328 0.15 -2.11 -4.73
CA ARG A 328 1.35 -1.82 -3.95
C ARG A 328 1.30 -2.50 -2.59
N ARG A 329 2.36 -3.23 -2.24
CA ARG A 329 2.55 -3.84 -0.92
C ARG A 329 2.43 -2.80 0.19
N ARG A 330 1.74 -3.17 1.26
CA ARG A 330 1.75 -2.42 2.53
C ARG A 330 2.52 -3.21 3.56
N THR A 331 3.55 -2.60 4.12
CA THR A 331 4.38 -3.21 5.16
C THR A 331 4.14 -2.49 6.48
N LEU A 332 3.90 -3.27 7.53
CA LEU A 332 3.89 -2.81 8.90
C LEU A 332 5.15 -3.33 9.60
N ARG A 333 5.91 -2.44 10.25
CA ARG A 333 7.02 -2.81 11.14
C ARG A 333 6.48 -3.19 12.50
N ILE A 334 6.91 -4.34 13.01
CA ILE A 334 6.54 -4.82 14.34
C ILE A 334 7.72 -4.52 15.26
N LEU A 335 7.50 -3.62 16.22
CA LEU A 335 8.52 -3.17 17.16
C LEU A 335 8.23 -3.73 18.56
N ARG A 336 9.26 -4.30 19.17
CA ARG A 336 9.27 -4.79 20.55
C ARG A 336 9.99 -3.79 21.46
N PRO A 337 9.80 -3.86 22.79
CA PRO A 337 10.41 -2.91 23.71
C PRO A 337 11.94 -2.75 23.59
N ALA A 338 12.65 -3.84 23.28
CA ALA A 338 14.11 -3.84 23.13
C ALA A 338 14.61 -3.45 21.73
N ASP A 339 13.71 -3.29 20.75
CA ASP A 339 14.12 -2.90 19.40
C ASP A 339 14.51 -1.40 19.38
N SER A 340 15.18 -0.98 18.30
CA SER A 340 15.47 0.43 18.06
C SER A 340 14.18 1.19 17.79
N LEU A 341 13.99 2.30 18.50
CA LEU A 341 12.82 3.19 18.38
C LEU A 341 13.16 4.49 17.65
N VAL A 342 14.37 4.60 17.09
CA VAL A 342 14.82 5.78 16.34
C VAL A 342 13.87 6.06 15.18
N GLY A 343 13.48 7.33 15.02
CA GLY A 343 12.58 7.77 13.95
C GLY A 343 11.10 7.44 14.17
N LEU A 344 10.73 6.85 15.32
CA LEU A 344 9.34 6.59 15.67
C LEU A 344 8.58 7.92 15.85
N ARG A 345 7.47 8.06 15.14
CA ARG A 345 6.59 9.23 15.19
C ARG A 345 5.13 8.83 15.20
N ALA A 346 4.30 9.64 15.86
CA ALA A 346 2.85 9.52 15.83
C ALA A 346 2.27 10.45 14.76
N VAL A 347 1.36 9.94 13.92
CA VAL A 347 0.63 10.71 12.91
C VAL A 347 -0.79 10.17 12.81
N GLY A 348 -1.79 11.05 12.92
CA GLY A 348 -3.19 10.67 12.98
C GLY A 348 -3.44 9.64 14.10
N ARG A 349 -4.03 8.51 13.76
CA ARG A 349 -4.28 7.38 14.69
C ARG A 349 -3.27 6.23 14.47
N SER A 350 -2.04 6.54 14.10
CA SER A 350 -1.04 5.54 13.74
C SER A 350 0.38 5.97 14.14
N LEU A 351 1.25 4.99 14.24
CA LEU A 351 2.68 5.18 14.46
C LEU A 351 3.45 4.85 13.17
N PHE A 352 4.58 5.49 12.96
CA PHE A 352 5.41 5.30 11.77
C PHE A 352 6.90 5.31 12.10
N VAL A 353 7.68 4.54 11.35
CA VAL A 353 9.14 4.60 11.26
C VAL A 353 9.51 4.59 9.78
N ASP A 354 10.34 5.53 9.32
CA ASP A 354 10.77 5.63 7.91
C ASP A 354 9.63 5.60 6.86
N ARG A 355 8.47 6.17 7.21
CA ARG A 355 7.21 6.17 6.41
C ARG A 355 6.45 4.83 6.38
N GLU A 356 6.94 3.78 7.02
CA GLU A 356 6.21 2.52 7.22
C GLU A 356 5.41 2.58 8.52
N ARG A 357 4.20 2.00 8.53
CA ARG A 357 3.37 1.96 9.74
C ARG A 357 4.05 1.06 10.76
N ALA A 358 4.07 1.49 12.03
CA ALA A 358 4.65 0.74 13.12
C ALA A 358 3.53 0.18 14.03
N LEU A 359 3.73 -1.05 14.47
CA LEU A 359 2.93 -1.77 15.45
C LEU A 359 3.82 -2.08 16.65
N LEU A 360 3.49 -1.52 17.81
CA LEU A 360 4.20 -1.79 19.06
C LEU A 360 3.60 -3.04 19.71
N VAL A 361 4.42 -4.00 20.13
CA VAL A 361 3.92 -5.21 20.80
C VAL A 361 4.67 -5.42 22.11
N CYS A 362 3.93 -5.37 23.22
CA CYS A 362 4.47 -5.58 24.55
C CYS A 362 5.06 -6.99 24.70
N ASN A 363 6.03 -7.11 25.60
CA ASN A 363 6.43 -8.41 26.14
C ASN A 363 5.36 -8.90 27.14
N PRO A 364 5.32 -10.21 27.45
CA PRO A 364 4.47 -10.73 28.53
C PRO A 364 4.64 -9.93 29.82
N LEU A 365 3.54 -9.75 30.54
CA LEU A 365 3.52 -9.03 31.80
C LEU A 365 4.24 -9.87 32.87
N ALA A 366 5.42 -9.42 33.27
CA ALA A 366 6.27 -10.08 34.24
C ALA A 366 7.14 -9.05 34.98
N ALA A 367 7.56 -9.39 36.20
CA ALA A 367 8.46 -8.55 36.98
C ALA A 367 9.73 -8.22 36.20
N LEU A 368 10.11 -6.94 36.20
CA LEU A 368 11.33 -6.49 35.55
C LEU A 368 12.54 -6.91 36.37
N ARG A 369 13.59 -7.39 35.69
CA ARG A 369 14.85 -7.71 36.35
C ARG A 369 15.51 -6.43 36.86
N PRO A 370 16.20 -6.45 38.01
CA PRO A 370 17.00 -5.31 38.44
C PRO A 370 18.00 -4.90 37.34
N LEU A 371 18.07 -3.61 37.06
CA LEU A 371 19.09 -3.08 36.16
C LEU A 371 20.46 -3.13 36.85
N PRO A 372 21.55 -3.44 36.13
CA PRO A 372 22.89 -3.34 36.68
C PRO A 372 23.18 -1.90 37.10
N PRO A 373 24.04 -1.68 38.12
CA PRO A 373 24.47 -0.34 38.50
C PRO A 373 25.01 0.40 37.28
N THR A 374 24.59 1.65 37.08
CA THR A 374 25.14 2.44 35.98
C THR A 374 26.59 2.78 36.35
N GLY A 375 27.55 2.30 35.57
CA GLY A 375 28.98 2.59 35.77
C GLY A 375 29.36 4.04 35.41
N ARG A 376 28.37 4.93 35.27
CA ARG A 376 28.56 6.32 34.86
C ARG A 376 28.96 7.14 36.10
N LYS A 377 30.02 7.92 35.95
CA LYS A 377 30.47 8.88 36.96
C LYS A 377 29.64 10.17 36.81
N GLY A 378 29.10 10.67 37.91
CA GLY A 378 28.34 11.93 37.95
C GLY A 378 26.96 11.79 38.59
N THR A 379 26.23 12.89 38.66
CA THR A 379 24.85 12.91 39.17
C THR A 379 23.94 12.12 38.22
N PRO A 380 23.15 11.15 38.71
CA PRO A 380 22.23 10.39 37.87
C PRO A 380 21.18 11.30 37.22
N HIS A 381 20.75 10.96 36.02
CA HIS A 381 19.79 11.74 35.25
C HIS A 381 18.38 11.14 35.33
N LEU A 382 17.41 11.94 35.77
CA LEU A 382 15.98 11.62 35.78
C LEU A 382 15.28 12.38 34.65
N VAL A 383 14.55 11.66 33.80
CA VAL A 383 13.65 12.28 32.80
C VAL A 383 12.20 12.12 33.24
N ILE A 384 11.44 13.21 33.22
CA ILE A 384 9.98 13.18 33.45
C ILE A 384 9.30 13.22 32.09
N LEU A 385 8.58 12.16 31.71
CA LEU A 385 7.66 12.17 30.58
C LEU A 385 6.29 12.61 31.11
N ASP A 386 5.82 13.76 30.65
CA ASP A 386 4.72 14.49 31.29
C ASP A 386 3.63 14.90 30.28
N ASP A 387 2.39 14.52 30.56
CA ASP A 387 1.22 14.98 29.81
C ASP A 387 0.20 15.75 30.65
N PHE A 388 0.49 16.15 31.90
CA PHE A 388 -0.45 16.90 32.76
C PHE A 388 0.12 17.93 33.71
N TRP A 389 1.35 17.72 34.20
CA TRP A 389 1.93 18.44 35.31
C TRP A 389 2.35 19.86 34.93
N ALA A 390 3.10 20.04 33.84
CA ALA A 390 3.62 21.36 33.44
C ALA A 390 3.73 21.53 31.90
N THR A 391 2.75 21.03 31.14
CA THR A 391 2.80 20.95 29.67
C THR A 391 2.76 22.28 28.91
N VAL A 392 2.38 23.41 29.54
CA VAL A 392 2.31 24.75 28.91
C VAL A 392 2.78 25.85 29.88
N SER A 393 3.38 26.92 29.36
CA SER A 393 3.61 28.18 30.09
C SER A 393 2.32 28.99 30.15
N GLY A 394 1.76 29.18 31.35
CA GLY A 394 0.53 29.94 31.59
C GLY A 394 0.60 30.73 32.90
N PRO A 395 -0.46 31.46 33.26
CA PRO A 395 -0.55 32.12 34.56
C PRO A 395 -0.36 31.09 35.69
N GLU A 396 0.39 31.44 36.73
CA GLU A 396 0.70 30.55 37.88
C GLU A 396 1.43 29.25 37.50
N ALA A 397 2.30 29.31 36.48
CA ALA A 397 3.13 28.21 36.00
C ALA A 397 4.63 28.37 36.33
N ASP A 398 4.98 29.21 37.30
CA ASP A 398 6.37 29.54 37.69
C ASP A 398 7.12 28.33 38.27
N VAL A 399 6.39 27.42 38.92
CA VAL A 399 6.94 26.19 39.46
C VAL A 399 7.18 25.20 38.33
N ARG A 400 8.46 24.93 38.07
CA ARG A 400 8.92 23.92 37.10
C ARG A 400 9.32 22.63 37.83
N PRO A 401 8.69 21.48 37.54
CA PRO A 401 8.99 20.21 38.22
C PRO A 401 10.47 19.83 38.12
N GLU A 402 11.08 20.03 36.95
CA GLU A 402 12.49 19.74 36.71
C GLU A 402 13.44 20.57 37.58
N THR A 403 13.09 21.82 37.89
CA THR A 403 13.90 22.69 38.75
C THR A 403 13.76 22.28 40.21
N VAL A 404 12.52 22.17 40.69
CA VAL A 404 12.24 21.83 42.10
C VAL A 404 12.78 20.45 42.47
N LEU A 405 12.57 19.45 41.61
CA LEU A 405 13.06 18.09 41.87
C LEU A 405 14.59 18.01 41.74
N GLY A 406 15.21 18.77 40.83
CA GLY A 406 16.67 18.82 40.70
C GLY A 406 17.38 19.44 41.92
N GLU A 407 16.71 20.34 42.64
CA GLU A 407 17.22 20.90 43.91
C GLU A 407 17.00 19.95 45.10
N GLN A 408 15.94 19.13 45.05
CA GLN A 408 15.49 18.32 46.20
C GLN A 408 15.93 16.86 46.16
N LEU A 409 16.34 16.36 45.00
CA LEU A 409 16.75 14.98 44.78
C LEU A 409 18.20 14.94 44.27
N PRO A 410 18.92 13.82 44.50
CA PRO A 410 20.28 13.65 43.99
C PRO A 410 20.28 13.30 42.49
N TYR A 411 19.44 13.96 41.68
CA TYR A 411 19.32 13.75 40.23
C TYR A 411 19.50 15.07 39.48
N ALA A 412 20.19 15.03 38.33
CA ALA A 412 19.93 16.01 37.29
C ALA A 412 18.54 15.68 36.71
N VAL A 413 17.63 16.66 36.64
CA VAL A 413 16.26 16.39 36.19
C VAL A 413 15.98 17.15 34.89
N SER A 414 15.41 16.46 33.90
CA SER A 414 14.88 17.09 32.70
C SER A 414 13.46 16.58 32.42
N ARG A 415 12.74 17.30 31.57
CA ARG A 415 11.34 17.01 31.26
C ARG A 415 11.10 16.96 29.77
N LEU A 416 10.31 15.99 29.34
CA LEU A 416 9.79 15.85 27.99
C LEU A 416 8.26 15.96 28.06
N ALA A 417 7.74 17.11 27.67
CA ALA A 417 6.30 17.36 27.64
C ALA A 417 5.67 16.70 26.41
N VAL A 418 4.56 16.00 26.59
CA VAL A 418 3.74 15.48 25.49
C VAL A 418 3.09 16.67 24.77
N PRO A 419 3.29 16.82 23.45
CA PRO A 419 2.68 17.91 22.68
C PRO A 419 1.15 17.87 22.77
N ARG A 420 0.53 19.04 22.91
CA ARG A 420 -0.92 19.18 23.04
C ARG A 420 -1.58 19.88 21.85
N GLY A 421 -2.88 19.65 21.71
CA GLY A 421 -3.75 20.35 20.78
C GLY A 421 -3.80 19.75 19.37
N ARG A 422 -4.74 20.27 18.54
CA ARG A 422 -4.99 19.77 17.18
C ARG A 422 -3.78 19.94 16.24
N ALA A 423 -2.93 20.94 16.48
CA ALA A 423 -1.72 21.19 15.70
C ALA A 423 -0.67 20.06 15.80
N ALA A 424 -0.77 19.19 16.81
CA ALA A 424 0.16 18.07 16.98
C ALA A 424 0.00 16.96 15.92
N GLY A 425 -1.07 16.99 15.10
CA GLY A 425 -1.23 16.09 13.95
C GLY A 425 -1.43 14.60 14.29
N ALA A 426 -1.53 14.24 15.57
CA ALA A 426 -1.73 12.87 16.06
C ALA A 426 -2.74 12.80 17.22
N ALA A 427 -3.36 11.63 17.38
CA ALA A 427 -4.27 11.32 18.49
C ALA A 427 -3.55 11.40 19.84
N GLY A 428 -4.20 11.97 20.86
CA GLY A 428 -3.60 12.31 22.14
C GLY A 428 -2.93 11.12 22.83
N ASP A 429 -3.60 9.97 22.82
CA ASP A 429 -3.13 8.69 23.34
C ASP A 429 -1.87 8.16 22.63
N LEU A 430 -1.55 8.61 21.42
CA LEU A 430 -0.37 8.14 20.69
C LEU A 430 0.83 9.10 20.72
N ARG A 431 0.62 10.37 21.07
CA ARG A 431 1.69 11.40 21.00
C ARG A 431 2.91 11.07 21.85
N LYS A 432 2.68 10.47 23.03
CA LYS A 432 3.75 10.05 23.95
C LYS A 432 4.77 9.10 23.32
N PHE A 433 4.35 8.24 22.38
CA PHE A 433 5.27 7.33 21.69
C PHE A 433 6.24 8.06 20.76
N GLY A 434 5.85 9.22 20.23
CA GLY A 434 6.75 10.08 19.43
C GLY A 434 7.91 10.67 20.24
N LEU A 435 7.86 10.61 21.58
CA LEU A 435 8.95 11.07 22.45
C LEU A 435 9.97 9.97 22.78
N LEU A 436 9.70 8.71 22.42
CA LEU A 436 10.62 7.59 22.68
C LEU A 436 12.02 7.76 22.05
N PRO A 437 12.17 8.29 20.81
CA PRO A 437 13.50 8.59 20.27
C PRO A 437 14.26 9.59 21.14
N ALA A 438 13.60 10.70 21.50
CA ALA A 438 14.20 11.74 22.35
C ALA A 438 14.55 11.21 23.75
N LEU A 439 13.70 10.36 24.33
CA LEU A 439 13.96 9.72 25.63
C LEU A 439 15.23 8.84 25.56
N ALA A 440 15.37 8.04 24.50
CA ALA A 440 16.55 7.19 24.30
C ALA A 440 17.84 8.02 24.13
N GLU A 441 17.76 9.14 23.42
CA GLU A 441 18.88 10.08 23.24
C GLU A 441 19.35 10.71 24.55
N ARG A 442 18.42 10.98 25.48
CA ARG A 442 18.74 11.54 26.81
C ARG A 442 19.54 10.58 27.70
N ARG A 443 19.54 9.28 27.38
CA ARG A 443 20.24 8.23 28.12
C ARG A 443 20.02 8.35 29.63
N ALA A 444 18.77 8.54 30.07
CA ALA A 444 18.46 8.74 31.48
C ALA A 444 18.80 7.50 32.33
N ASP A 445 19.15 7.71 33.60
CA ASP A 445 19.28 6.63 34.58
C ASP A 445 17.90 6.20 35.11
N ALA A 446 16.96 7.15 35.17
CA ALA A 446 15.58 6.92 35.56
C ALA A 446 14.58 7.71 34.69
N THR A 447 13.38 7.17 34.54
CA THR A 447 12.26 7.85 33.86
C THR A 447 11.00 7.77 34.70
N LEU A 448 10.40 8.92 35.00
CA LEU A 448 9.06 9.01 35.58
C LEU A 448 8.02 9.21 34.47
N PHE A 449 7.10 8.26 34.34
CA PHE A 449 5.96 8.33 33.43
C PHE A 449 4.76 8.96 34.15
N ALA A 450 4.69 10.29 34.10
CA ALA A 450 3.55 11.09 34.53
C ALA A 450 2.57 11.27 33.35
N LEU A 451 1.98 10.16 32.92
CA LEU A 451 1.22 10.05 31.66
C LEU A 451 -0.15 9.43 31.88
N GLY A 452 -1.10 9.83 31.03
CA GLY A 452 -2.42 9.22 30.92
C GLY A 452 -3.57 10.23 30.89
N TRP A 453 -3.31 11.53 31.05
CA TRP A 453 -4.38 12.51 30.91
C TRP A 453 -4.87 12.59 29.46
N GLU A 454 -3.97 12.62 28.49
CA GLU A 454 -4.36 12.69 27.07
C GLU A 454 -5.12 11.42 26.64
N ASP A 455 -4.76 10.25 27.16
CA ASP A 455 -5.49 8.98 26.95
C ASP A 455 -6.93 9.09 27.47
N LEU A 456 -7.10 9.57 28.71
CA LEU A 456 -8.43 9.73 29.32
C LEU A 456 -9.29 10.77 28.60
N GLN A 457 -8.70 11.88 28.12
CA GLN A 457 -9.43 12.92 27.38
C GLN A 457 -9.97 12.43 26.04
N VAL A 458 -9.24 11.56 25.34
CA VAL A 458 -9.72 10.98 24.06
C VAL A 458 -10.62 9.75 24.26
N GLY A 459 -10.98 9.43 25.51
CA GLY A 459 -11.87 8.33 25.85
C GLY A 459 -11.23 6.95 25.74
N ALA A 460 -9.90 6.84 25.82
CA ALA A 460 -9.24 5.54 25.86
C ALA A 460 -9.64 4.78 27.13
N SER A 461 -9.77 3.46 27.03
CA SER A 461 -10.08 2.65 28.21
C SER A 461 -8.88 2.60 29.16
N ALA A 462 -9.14 2.36 30.45
CA ALA A 462 -8.08 2.18 31.45
C ALA A 462 -7.13 1.02 31.08
N ARG A 463 -7.64 -0.02 30.38
CA ARG A 463 -6.84 -1.12 29.85
C ARG A 463 -5.92 -0.69 28.70
N ASP A 464 -6.39 0.19 27.81
CA ASP A 464 -5.56 0.74 26.74
C ASP A 464 -4.43 1.58 27.31
N LEU A 465 -4.73 2.44 28.27
CA LEU A 465 -3.73 3.22 28.99
C LEU A 465 -2.68 2.31 29.65
N CYS A 466 -3.10 1.28 30.38
CA CYS A 466 -2.15 0.35 31.02
C CYS A 466 -1.32 -0.44 30.00
N ARG A 467 -1.89 -0.81 28.85
CA ARG A 467 -1.14 -1.42 27.75
C ARG A 467 -0.11 -0.46 27.16
N HIS A 468 -0.47 0.81 26.99
CA HIS A 468 0.45 1.84 26.54
C HIS A 468 1.60 2.05 27.53
N LEU A 469 1.30 2.16 28.82
CA LEU A 469 2.29 2.30 29.88
C LEU A 469 3.18 1.07 30.01
N LEU A 470 2.63 -0.14 29.85
CA LEU A 470 3.40 -1.38 29.84
C LEU A 470 4.48 -1.34 28.75
N PHE A 471 4.14 -0.94 27.53
CA PHE A 471 5.13 -0.81 26.45
C PHE A 471 6.22 0.20 26.81
N LEU A 472 5.83 1.39 27.29
CA LEU A 472 6.77 2.47 27.64
C LEU A 472 7.74 2.05 28.75
N VAL A 473 7.22 1.41 29.80
CA VAL A 473 8.02 0.90 30.92
C VAL A 473 8.98 -0.20 30.48
N GLN A 474 8.51 -1.16 29.68
CA GLN A 474 9.35 -2.22 29.15
C GLN A 474 10.42 -1.65 28.20
N ALA A 475 10.09 -0.63 27.41
CA ALA A 475 11.03 -0.01 26.48
C ALA A 475 12.12 0.74 27.25
N ALA A 476 11.76 1.61 28.21
CA ALA A 476 12.73 2.29 29.07
C ALA A 476 13.66 1.29 29.78
N HIS A 477 13.10 0.22 30.34
CA HIS A 477 13.87 -0.82 31.00
C HIS A 477 14.83 -1.55 30.04
N ALA A 478 14.37 -1.94 28.86
CA ALA A 478 15.20 -2.59 27.85
C ALA A 478 16.36 -1.70 27.36
N HIS A 479 16.17 -0.38 27.38
CA HIS A 479 17.19 0.63 27.08
C HIS A 479 17.99 1.07 28.33
N GLY A 480 17.95 0.29 29.41
CA GLY A 480 18.80 0.47 30.59
C GLY A 480 18.36 1.58 31.54
N THR A 481 17.12 2.06 31.44
CA THR A 481 16.57 3.14 32.27
C THR A 481 15.62 2.60 33.32
N ARG A 482 15.75 3.04 34.58
CA ARG A 482 14.84 2.63 35.67
C ARG A 482 13.48 3.33 35.52
N PRO A 483 12.38 2.60 35.29
CA PRO A 483 11.07 3.21 35.14
C PRO A 483 10.44 3.51 36.51
N TYR A 484 9.63 4.56 36.56
CA TYR A 484 8.73 4.93 37.65
C TYR A 484 7.38 5.30 37.04
N LEU A 485 6.29 4.89 37.68
CA LEU A 485 4.93 5.20 37.23
C LEU A 485 4.29 6.24 38.15
N MET A 486 3.30 6.98 37.64
CA MET A 486 2.42 7.81 38.46
C MET A 486 0.98 7.35 38.30
N ALA A 487 0.30 7.04 39.41
CA ALA A 487 -1.15 6.89 39.42
C ALA A 487 -1.76 8.28 39.53
N LEU A 488 -2.28 8.78 38.40
CA LEU A 488 -2.77 10.15 38.27
C LEU A 488 -3.88 10.47 39.29
N PRO A 489 -3.90 11.68 39.86
CA PRO A 489 -4.99 12.13 40.71
C PRO A 489 -6.26 12.43 39.88
N SER A 490 -7.31 12.95 40.50
CA SER A 490 -8.49 13.46 39.79
C SER A 490 -8.08 14.59 38.84
N LEU A 491 -8.39 14.43 37.55
CA LEU A 491 -8.08 15.39 36.50
C LEU A 491 -9.37 16.07 36.01
N PRO A 492 -9.31 17.33 35.56
CA PRO A 492 -10.45 17.97 34.92
C PRO A 492 -10.82 17.21 33.63
N ASP A 493 -12.12 17.19 33.34
CA ASP A 493 -12.73 16.56 32.16
C ASP A 493 -12.61 15.02 32.08
N ALA A 494 -12.08 14.36 33.11
CA ALA A 494 -12.09 12.91 33.24
C ALA A 494 -13.16 12.46 34.24
N ALA A 495 -13.99 11.48 33.85
CA ALA A 495 -15.01 10.94 34.76
C ALA A 495 -14.34 10.31 36.01
N PRO A 496 -14.88 10.55 37.23
CA PRO A 496 -14.28 10.03 38.46
C PRO A 496 -14.12 8.50 38.49
N ALA A 497 -15.09 7.77 37.91
CA ALA A 497 -15.03 6.32 37.82
C ALA A 497 -13.87 5.85 36.92
N THR A 498 -13.71 6.48 35.75
CA THR A 498 -12.63 6.16 34.81
C THR A 498 -11.26 6.49 35.38
N THR A 499 -11.12 7.64 36.06
CA THR A 499 -9.87 8.02 36.73
C THR A 499 -9.51 7.03 37.83
N ARG A 500 -10.50 6.61 38.64
CA ARG A 500 -10.31 5.60 39.67
C ARG A 500 -9.86 4.26 39.08
N GLU A 501 -10.50 3.79 38.02
CA GLU A 501 -10.13 2.53 37.36
C GLU A 501 -8.71 2.60 36.80
N ALA A 502 -8.36 3.69 36.10
CA ALA A 502 -7.02 3.92 35.59
C ALA A 502 -5.96 3.92 36.69
N ALA A 503 -6.17 4.67 37.78
CA ALA A 503 -5.25 4.72 38.90
C ALA A 503 -5.03 3.34 39.54
N LEU A 504 -6.09 2.54 39.71
CA LEU A 504 -5.99 1.18 40.25
C LEU A 504 -5.21 0.25 39.33
N LEU A 505 -5.47 0.29 38.01
CA LEU A 505 -4.74 -0.55 37.06
C LEU A 505 -3.27 -0.14 36.93
N VAL A 506 -2.94 1.16 36.99
CA VAL A 506 -1.55 1.65 37.01
C VAL A 506 -0.80 1.17 38.26
N LYS A 507 -1.45 1.20 39.43
CA LYS A 507 -0.89 0.64 40.66
C LYS A 507 -0.66 -0.87 40.55
N GLY A 508 -1.63 -1.61 40.01
CA GLY A 508 -1.51 -3.04 39.75
C GLY A 508 -0.38 -3.37 38.78
N LEU A 509 -0.23 -2.57 37.71
CA LEU A 509 0.86 -2.67 36.75
C LEU A 509 2.22 -2.47 37.43
N GLY A 510 2.37 -1.41 38.23
CA GLY A 510 3.61 -1.17 38.99
C GLY A 510 3.96 -2.32 39.93
N PHE A 511 2.97 -2.83 40.66
CA PHE A 511 3.14 -4.00 41.53
C PHE A 511 3.61 -5.24 40.75
N GLN A 512 2.96 -5.59 39.63
CA GLN A 512 3.32 -6.76 38.83
C GLN A 512 4.69 -6.65 38.15
N LEU A 513 5.07 -5.43 37.77
CA LEU A 513 6.38 -5.16 37.15
C LEU A 513 7.51 -4.99 38.17
N GLY A 514 7.20 -4.83 39.47
CA GLY A 514 8.19 -4.46 40.48
C GLY A 514 8.70 -3.02 40.32
N VAL A 515 7.85 -2.13 39.82
CA VAL A 515 8.16 -0.73 39.50
C VAL A 515 7.51 0.20 40.51
N PRO A 516 8.24 1.16 41.11
CA PRO A 516 7.64 2.10 42.05
C PRO A 516 6.56 2.98 41.41
N VAL A 517 5.52 3.26 42.19
CA VAL A 517 4.38 4.10 41.76
C VAL A 517 4.23 5.30 42.67
N VAL A 518 4.25 6.50 42.09
CA VAL A 518 3.85 7.74 42.75
C VAL A 518 2.32 7.80 42.77
N ASP A 519 1.74 7.50 43.94
CA ASP A 519 0.29 7.30 44.09
C ASP A 519 -0.44 8.60 44.44
N ALA A 520 -0.52 9.52 43.47
CA ALA A 520 -1.19 10.81 43.62
C ALA A 520 -2.71 10.65 43.83
N PHE A 521 -3.33 9.65 43.18
CA PHE A 521 -4.74 9.33 43.39
C PHE A 521 -5.06 9.01 44.85
N SER A 522 -4.27 8.16 45.52
CA SER A 522 -4.55 7.82 46.92
C SER A 522 -4.14 8.94 47.88
N ALA A 523 -3.14 9.76 47.52
CA ALA A 523 -2.79 10.95 48.29
C ALA A 523 -3.96 11.95 48.36
N GLU A 524 -4.68 12.16 47.26
CA GLU A 524 -5.92 12.95 47.22
C GLU A 524 -6.94 12.45 48.25
N ARG A 525 -7.21 11.15 48.24
CA ARG A 525 -8.21 10.54 49.13
C ARG A 525 -7.82 10.54 50.60
N ARG A 526 -6.53 10.68 50.91
CA ARG A 526 -6.01 10.84 52.28
C ARG A 526 -6.01 12.29 52.76
N GLY A 527 -6.50 13.24 51.95
CA GLY A 527 -6.47 14.66 52.28
C GLY A 527 -5.07 15.25 52.26
N THR A 528 -4.15 14.68 51.48
CA THR A 528 -2.78 15.22 51.31
C THR A 528 -2.77 16.55 50.54
N PHE A 529 -3.87 16.86 49.83
CA PHE A 529 -4.04 18.10 49.09
C PHE A 529 -4.95 19.07 49.85
N ASP A 530 -4.52 20.32 49.97
CA ASP A 530 -5.18 21.35 50.79
C ASP A 530 -6.58 21.72 50.27
N SER A 531 -6.81 21.58 48.97
CA SER A 531 -8.08 21.89 48.31
C SER A 531 -9.05 20.70 48.25
N GLY A 532 -8.71 19.55 48.83
CA GLY A 532 -9.51 18.34 48.66
C GLY A 532 -9.24 17.64 47.32
N LEU A 533 -10.17 17.74 46.34
CA LEU A 533 -9.96 17.12 45.02
C LEU A 533 -8.82 17.81 44.27
N PHE A 534 -7.93 17.04 43.65
CA PHE A 534 -6.77 17.60 42.94
C PHE A 534 -7.17 18.44 41.73
N SER A 535 -8.31 18.14 41.11
CA SER A 535 -8.86 18.90 39.98
C SER A 535 -9.07 20.39 40.32
N GLN A 536 -9.18 20.75 41.59
CA GLN A 536 -9.27 22.14 42.02
C GLN A 536 -7.98 22.93 41.83
N TYR A 537 -6.82 22.29 41.73
CA TYR A 537 -5.57 22.99 41.39
C TYR A 537 -5.52 23.44 39.92
N PHE A 538 -6.53 23.10 39.10
CA PHE A 538 -6.66 23.60 37.74
C PHE A 538 -7.49 24.88 37.66
N THR A 539 -7.78 25.55 38.79
CA THR A 539 -8.30 26.92 38.78
C THR A 539 -7.21 27.90 39.24
N ALA A 540 -7.18 29.08 38.61
CA ALA A 540 -6.34 30.18 39.08
C ALA A 540 -6.72 30.58 40.51
N ALA A 541 -5.81 31.22 41.26
CA ALA A 541 -6.02 31.59 42.66
C ALA A 541 -7.27 32.46 42.90
N GLN A 542 -7.71 33.20 41.88
CA GLN A 542 -8.92 34.04 41.92
C GLN A 542 -10.20 33.30 41.47
N GLY A 543 -10.12 32.01 41.15
CA GLY A 543 -11.25 31.13 40.78
C GLY A 543 -11.89 31.39 39.40
N ALA A 544 -11.53 32.49 38.72
CA ALA A 544 -12.19 32.95 37.50
C ALA A 544 -11.75 32.24 36.21
N VAL A 545 -10.60 31.55 36.22
CA VAL A 545 -9.97 30.97 35.03
C VAL A 545 -9.60 29.51 35.26
N THR A 546 -10.08 28.62 34.39
CA THR A 546 -9.64 27.22 34.33
C THR A 546 -8.32 27.14 33.57
N LEU A 547 -7.32 26.54 34.21
CA LEU A 547 -5.97 26.34 33.72
C LEU A 547 -5.86 25.01 32.96
N SER A 548 -4.96 24.97 31.97
CA SER A 548 -4.65 23.75 31.21
C SER A 548 -3.69 22.80 31.94
N THR A 549 -3.12 23.22 33.07
CA THR A 549 -2.23 22.45 33.96
C THR A 549 -2.48 22.88 35.40
N PRO A 550 -2.09 22.09 36.42
CA PRO A 550 -2.16 22.53 37.80
C PRO A 550 -1.41 23.85 38.03
N ASN A 551 -1.93 24.69 38.93
CA ASN A 551 -1.29 25.89 39.44
C ASN A 551 -0.03 25.55 40.28
N ASN A 552 0.73 26.58 40.66
CA ASN A 552 1.97 26.43 41.42
C ASN A 552 1.83 25.55 42.69
N ALA A 553 0.73 25.65 43.43
CA ALA A 553 0.49 24.83 44.62
C ALA A 553 0.31 23.34 44.28
N GLY A 554 -0.53 23.03 43.28
CA GLY A 554 -0.69 21.65 42.80
C GLY A 554 0.61 21.06 42.28
N ARG A 555 1.43 21.85 41.57
CA ARG A 555 2.74 21.42 41.08
C ARG A 555 3.72 21.12 42.20
N GLN A 556 3.74 21.93 43.27
CA GLN A 556 4.57 21.69 44.46
C GLN A 556 4.17 20.40 45.18
N ARG A 557 2.86 20.17 45.38
CA ARG A 557 2.37 18.94 46.01
C ARG A 557 2.73 17.68 45.23
N LEU A 558 2.69 17.72 43.90
CA LEU A 558 3.19 16.61 43.07
C LEU A 558 4.70 16.40 43.24
N CYS A 559 5.50 17.48 43.36
CA CYS A 559 6.95 17.36 43.59
C CYS A 559 7.23 16.68 44.93
N GLU A 560 6.47 17.03 45.97
CA GLU A 560 6.58 16.42 47.30
C GLU A 560 6.30 14.92 47.26
N LEU A 561 5.26 14.49 46.53
CA LEU A 561 4.92 13.07 46.37
C LEU A 561 6.00 12.30 45.62
N VAL A 562 6.53 12.86 44.52
CA VAL A 562 7.64 12.25 43.78
C VAL A 562 8.86 12.11 44.70
N ARG A 563 9.18 13.16 45.47
CA ARG A 563 10.30 13.14 46.41
C ARG A 563 10.16 12.05 47.47
N GLN A 564 8.96 11.78 47.97
CA GLN A 564 8.73 10.72 48.95
C GLN A 564 9.02 9.32 48.38
N VAL A 565 8.79 9.10 47.09
CA VAL A 565 9.00 7.80 46.44
C VAL A 565 10.44 7.63 45.92
N LEU A 566 11.07 8.72 45.47
CA LEU A 566 12.41 8.70 44.87
C LEU A 566 13.54 8.99 45.86
N ARG A 567 13.23 9.29 47.12
CA ARG A 567 14.26 9.40 48.18
C ARG A 567 14.88 8.02 48.45
N PRO A 568 16.22 7.95 48.53
CA PRO A 568 16.92 6.69 48.81
C PRO A 568 16.59 6.11 50.18
#